data_AF-A0A699WN96-F1
#
_entry.id   AF-A0A699WN96-F1
#
_cell.length_a   1.000
_cell.length_b   1.000
_cell.length_c   1.000
_cell.angle_alpha   90.00
_cell.angle_beta   90.00
_cell.angle_gamma   90.00
#
_symmetry.space_group_name_H-M   'P 1'
#
loop_
_entity.id
_entity.type
_entity.pdbx_description
1 polymer ?
#
loop_
_entity_poly.entity_id
_entity_poly.type
_entity_poly.pdbx_seq_one_letter_code
_entity_poly.pdbx_strand_id
1 'polypeptide(L)' 'VKVEKALDLFFNGAARGSTLVMVNAGLVYWEIGKKDKGVRTYKRAAKLNDPAGQCNLGISYLQ' A
#
# COMPACT_ATOMS: atom_id res chain seq x y z
N VAL A 1 -0.49 1.39 -18.53
CA VAL A 1 -0.74 2.84 -18.73
C VAL A 1 -1.41 3.53 -17.54
N LYS A 2 -2.55 3.05 -16.98
CA LYS A 2 -3.19 3.73 -15.81
C LYS A 2 -2.55 3.39 -14.46
N VAL A 3 -2.06 2.17 -14.30
CA VAL A 3 -1.49 1.66 -13.03
C VAL A 3 -0.16 2.31 -12.70
N GLU A 4 0.75 2.48 -13.68
CA GLU A 4 2.04 3.12 -13.41
C GLU A 4 1.85 4.56 -12.93
N LYS A 5 0.94 5.31 -13.56
CA LYS A 5 0.63 6.69 -13.17
C LYS A 5 0.01 6.79 -11.77
N ALA A 6 -0.83 5.83 -11.37
CA ALA A 6 -1.38 5.76 -10.02
C ALA A 6 -0.26 5.50 -9.00
N LEU A 7 0.63 4.55 -9.29
CA LEU A 7 1.79 4.26 -8.44
C LEU A 7 2.73 5.47 -8.33
N ASP A 8 2.98 6.21 -9.41
CA ASP A 8 3.83 7.41 -9.37
C ASP A 8 3.23 8.53 -8.50
N LEU A 9 1.93 8.78 -8.61
CA LEU A 9 1.22 9.73 -7.75
C LEU A 9 1.32 9.31 -6.28
N PHE A 10 1.21 8.01 -6.01
CA PHE A 10 1.34 7.49 -4.66
C PHE A 10 2.79 7.53 -4.14
N PHE A 11 3.81 7.22 -4.95
CA PHE A 11 5.20 7.30 -4.49
C PHE A 11 5.63 8.73 -4.16
N ASN A 12 5.18 9.71 -4.95
CA ASN A 12 5.42 11.12 -4.67
C ASN A 12 4.71 11.59 -3.38
N GLY A 13 3.52 11.07 -3.08
CA GLY A 13 2.80 11.35 -1.84
C GLY A 13 3.36 10.63 -0.61
N ALA A 14 3.82 9.39 -0.76
CA ALA A 14 4.39 8.57 0.31
C ALA A 14 5.72 9.11 0.84
N ALA A 15 6.46 9.87 0.02
CA ALA A 15 7.68 10.57 0.44
C ALA A 15 7.44 11.58 1.58
N ARG A 16 6.19 12.03 1.78
CA ARG A 16 5.78 12.93 2.88
C ARG A 16 5.29 12.19 4.13
N GLY A 17 5.45 10.86 4.19
CA GLY A 17 5.01 10.05 5.33
C GLY A 17 3.50 9.79 5.40
N SER A 18 2.75 10.12 4.34
CA SER A 18 1.30 9.89 4.31
C SER A 18 1.00 8.39 4.23
N THR A 19 0.47 7.83 5.33
CA THR A 19 0.10 6.42 5.43
C THR A 19 -1.09 6.06 4.54
N LEU A 20 -2.03 6.98 4.33
CA LEU A 20 -3.14 6.85 3.38
C LEU A 20 -2.65 6.49 1.98
N VAL A 21 -1.59 7.18 1.54
CA VAL A 21 -1.00 6.95 0.22
C VAL A 21 -0.31 5.59 0.13
N MET A 22 0.33 5.15 1.21
CA MET A 22 0.91 3.81 1.31
C MET A 22 -0.17 2.74 1.21
N VAL A 23 -1.31 2.90 1.90
CA VAL A 23 -2.43 1.95 1.82
C VAL A 23 -2.97 1.84 0.40
N ASN A 24 -3.19 2.98 -0.28
CA ASN A 24 -3.70 2.97 -1.65
C ASN A 24 -2.70 2.35 -2.65
N ALA A 25 -1.40 2.59 -2.49
CA ALA A 25 -0.38 1.91 -3.30
C ALA A 25 -0.36 0.40 -3.03
N GLY A 26 -0.54 0.00 -1.77
CA GLY A 26 -0.64 -1.41 -1.37
C GLY A 26 -1.81 -2.11 -2.08
N LEU A 27 -2.96 -1.43 -2.16
CA LEU A 27 -4.15 -1.93 -2.84
C LEU A 27 -3.93 -2.03 -4.35
N VAL A 28 -3.34 -1.02 -4.98
CA VAL A 28 -3.00 -1.11 -6.41
C VAL A 28 -2.06 -2.27 -6.69
N TYR A 29 -1.03 -2.48 -5.86
CA TYR A 29 -0.13 -3.63 -6.03
C TYR A 29 -0.84 -4.97 -5.86
N TRP A 30 -1.81 -5.05 -4.96
CA TRP A 30 -2.64 -6.21 -4.74
C TRP A 30 -3.48 -6.57 -5.97
N GLU A 31 -4.21 -5.59 -6.50
CA GLU A 31 -5.11 -5.77 -7.66
C GLU A 31 -4.37 -6.17 -8.94
N ILE A 32 -3.11 -5.74 -9.11
CA ILE A 32 -2.29 -6.12 -10.27
C ILE A 32 -1.50 -7.43 -10.07
N GLY A 33 -1.79 -8.19 -9.03
CA GLY A 33 -1.14 -9.47 -8.73
C GLY A 33 0.27 -9.36 -8.15
N LYS A 34 0.78 -8.15 -7.89
CA LYS A 34 2.09 -7.93 -7.24
C LYS A 34 1.92 -7.93 -5.72
N LYS A 35 1.30 -8.98 -5.17
CA LYS A 35 0.89 -9.08 -3.76
C LYS A 35 2.04 -8.82 -2.78
N ASP A 36 3.26 -9.31 -3.06
CA ASP A 36 4.44 -9.05 -2.23
C ASP A 36 4.75 -7.57 -2.03
N LYS A 37 4.58 -6.76 -3.10
CA LYS A 37 4.76 -5.31 -3.02
C LYS A 37 3.63 -4.67 -2.21
N GLY A 38 2.41 -5.18 -2.37
CA GLY A 38 1.24 -4.79 -1.57
C GLY A 38 1.49 -4.99 -0.07
N VAL A 39 1.85 -6.21 0.32
CA VAL A 39 2.16 -6.59 1.71
C VAL A 39 3.27 -5.72 2.29
N ARG A 40 4.37 -5.49 1.56
CA ARG A 40 5.46 -4.60 2.04
C ARG A 40 4.97 -3.18 2.30
N THR A 41 4.05 -2.70 1.47
CA THR A 41 3.51 -1.35 1.61
C THR A 41 2.57 -1.25 2.81
N TYR A 42 1.68 -2.24 2.99
CA TYR A 42 0.84 -2.35 4.19
C TYR A 42 1.65 -2.46 5.48
N LYS A 43 2.75 -3.24 5.48
CA LYS A 43 3.69 -3.30 6.62
C LYS A 43 4.25 -1.93 6.99
N ARG A 44 4.58 -1.09 6.01
CA ARG A 44 5.10 0.26 6.28
C ARG A 44 4.03 1.17 6.89
N ALA A 45 2.80 1.13 6.37
CA ALA A 45 1.66 1.86 6.93
C ALA A 45 1.33 1.38 8.36
N ALA A 46 1.30 0.07 8.59
CA ALA A 46 1.03 -0.53 9.91
C ALA A 46 2.09 -0.14 10.96
N LYS A 47 3.37 -0.05 10.57
CA LYS A 47 4.47 0.43 11.45
C LYS A 47 4.31 1.89 11.88
N LEU A 48 3.54 2.68 11.13
CA LEU A 48 3.20 4.06 11.45
C LEU A 48 1.85 4.16 12.19
N ASN A 49 1.34 3.05 12.71
CA ASN A 49 0.04 2.93 13.38
C ASN A 49 -1.16 3.34 12.52
N ASP A 50 -1.06 3.19 11.19
CA ASP A 50 -2.20 3.41 10.31
C ASP A 50 -3.22 2.26 10.43
N PRO A 51 -4.48 2.53 10.83
CA PRO A 51 -5.48 1.49 11.04
C PRO A 51 -5.80 0.69 9.75
N ALA A 52 -5.84 1.36 8.60
CA ALA A 52 -6.11 0.70 7.33
C ALA A 52 -4.92 -0.16 6.87
N GLY A 53 -3.70 0.29 7.12
CA GLY A 53 -2.47 -0.47 6.93
C GLY A 53 -2.43 -1.75 7.77
N GLN A 54 -2.83 -1.66 9.04
CA GLN A 54 -2.93 -2.83 9.93
C GLN A 54 -4.01 -3.81 9.46
N CYS A 55 -5.20 -3.31 9.12
CA CYS A 55 -6.29 -4.14 8.61
C CYS A 55 -5.90 -4.87 7.33
N ASN A 56 -5.40 -4.15 6.33
CA ASN A 56 -5.00 -4.74 5.05
C ASN A 56 -3.80 -5.69 5.19
N LEU A 57 -2.89 -5.43 6.12
CA LEU A 57 -1.82 -6.39 6.44
C LEU A 57 -2.39 -7.68 7.03
N GLY A 58 -3.36 -7.58 7.96
CA GLY A 58 -4.05 -8.73 8.53
C GLY A 58 -4.76 -9.56 7.45
N ILE A 59 -5.54 -8.92 6.59
CA ILE A 59 -6.21 -9.56 5.45
C ILE A 59 -5.18 -10.25 4.54
N SER A 60 -4.03 -9.60 4.30
CA SER A 60 -3.01 -10.16 3.42
C SER A 60 -2.34 -11.43 3.93
N TYR A 61 -2.43 -11.73 5.24
CA TYR A 61 -1.95 -12.99 5.80
C TYR A 61 -2.96 -14.13 5.70
N LEU A 62 -4.20 -13.85 5.28
CA LEU A 62 -5.26 -14.84 5.11
C LEU A 62 -5.43 -15.32 3.65
N GLN A 63 -4.66 -14.77 2.71
CA GLN A 63 -4.68 -15.11 1.29
C GLN A 63 -3.34 -15.66 0.82
#